data_AF-A0A352WT89-F1
#
_entry.id   AF-A0A352WT89-F1
#
_cell.length_a   1.000
_cell.length_b   1.000
_cell.length_c   1.000
_cell.angle_alpha   90.00
_cell.angle_beta   90.00
_cell.angle_gamma   90.00
#
_symmetry.space_group_name_H-M   'P 1'
#
loop_
_entity.id
_entity.type
_entity.pdbx_description
1 polymer ?
#
loop_
_entity_poly.entity_id
_entity_poly.type
_entity_poly.pdbx_seq_one_letter_code
_entity_poly.pdbx_strand_id
1 'polypeptide(L)'
;MRRMRHHGVGLFFSMDLHTPLEREGSIMTGWILFGLFVFFSLLAGGTHGLKTIFTLLLNMGCILAIVALIIHGWNPVITALIGCLVITCLILFFNCGINAKTMASFLSVFTVLVLQLFFVLWITDAANLGGFGFEDLNDVAGYSFDIGIKISAVATACIMMGLIGALTDTAIAVSTAVFEVKANYPDSAFSDLYASGLRVGKDITGTTVNTLYFALLGEAATLMIWYHIYDYSWWELFNSIVFCREFIKLCFFSLSCVLVMPVCAAFCGSLLSGSLHAWMTKIEKGMQKLKKWIQDE
;
A
#
# COMPACT_ATOMS: atom_id res chain seq x y z
N MET A 1 13.47 -56.48 -9.16
CA MET A 1 12.87 -55.99 -10.43
C MET A 1 11.45 -55.49 -10.18
N ARG A 2 11.29 -54.22 -9.76
CA ARG A 2 10.00 -53.50 -9.88
C ARG A 2 10.32 -52.17 -10.57
N ARG A 3 9.93 -52.11 -11.84
CA ARG A 3 10.09 -50.97 -12.74
C ARG A 3 9.08 -49.91 -12.29
N MET A 4 9.55 -48.86 -11.61
CA MET A 4 8.78 -47.62 -11.53
C MET A 4 8.84 -46.98 -12.93
N ARG A 5 7.67 -46.90 -13.57
CA ARG A 5 7.49 -46.14 -14.82
C ARG A 5 7.69 -44.66 -14.49
N HIS A 6 8.83 -44.13 -14.87
CA HIS A 6 8.97 -42.72 -15.21
C HIS A 6 7.97 -42.41 -16.33
N HIS A 7 6.83 -41.79 -15.99
CA HIS A 7 6.12 -40.98 -16.95
C HIS A 7 6.77 -39.60 -16.92
N GLY A 8 7.24 -39.17 -18.08
CA GLY A 8 8.03 -37.98 -18.27
C GLY A 8 7.34 -36.72 -17.79
N VAL A 9 7.97 -36.07 -16.82
CA VAL A 9 8.00 -34.61 -16.68
C VAL A 9 9.48 -34.21 -16.68
N GLY A 10 10.18 -34.62 -17.73
CA GLY A 10 11.54 -34.21 -18.01
C GLY A 10 11.50 -33.19 -19.14
N LEU A 11 10.83 -32.06 -18.94
CA LEU A 11 10.85 -30.93 -19.85
C LEU A 11 10.24 -29.72 -19.14
N PHE A 12 10.90 -28.57 -19.26
CA PHE A 12 10.54 -27.25 -18.72
C PHE A 12 10.82 -27.02 -17.23
N PHE A 13 12.09 -26.93 -16.87
CA PHE A 13 12.61 -25.75 -16.17
C PHE A 13 14.14 -25.84 -16.26
N SER A 14 14.69 -25.26 -17.33
CA SER A 14 16.08 -24.82 -17.24
C SER A 14 16.13 -23.78 -16.14
N MET A 15 17.12 -23.88 -15.26
CA MET A 15 17.45 -22.81 -14.35
C MET A 15 17.98 -21.68 -15.25
N ASP A 16 17.08 -20.85 -15.77
CA ASP A 16 17.38 -19.77 -16.71
C ASP A 16 18.12 -18.66 -15.94
N LEU A 17 19.39 -18.94 -15.64
CA LEU A 17 20.33 -17.97 -15.14
C LEU A 17 20.46 -16.90 -16.22
N HIS A 18 19.90 -15.73 -15.94
CA HIS A 18 20.02 -14.58 -16.83
C HIS A 18 21.49 -14.30 -17.10
N THR A 19 21.87 -14.47 -18.36
CA THR A 19 23.15 -14.00 -18.85
C THR A 19 23.21 -12.47 -18.75
N PRO A 20 24.41 -11.85 -18.69
CA PRO A 20 24.53 -10.39 -18.65
C PRO A 20 23.76 -9.68 -19.78
N LEU A 21 23.71 -10.29 -20.97
CA LEU A 21 22.97 -9.79 -22.14
C LEU A 21 21.45 -9.85 -21.95
N GLU A 22 20.91 -10.91 -21.34
CA GLU A 22 19.47 -11.01 -21.02
C GLU A 22 19.06 -10.00 -19.94
N ARG A 23 19.98 -9.71 -19.01
CA ARG A 23 19.78 -8.68 -17.98
C ARG A 23 19.68 -7.29 -18.59
N GLU A 24 20.53 -6.95 -19.56
CA GLU A 24 20.44 -5.69 -20.31
C GLU A 24 19.15 -5.59 -21.15
N GLY A 25 18.75 -6.69 -21.81
CA GLY A 25 17.49 -6.77 -22.56
C GLY A 25 16.24 -6.57 -21.69
N SER A 26 16.24 -7.15 -20.49
CA SER A 26 15.18 -6.99 -19.49
C SER A 26 15.07 -5.54 -19.00
N ILE A 27 16.21 -4.90 -18.70
CA ILE A 27 16.24 -3.47 -18.31
C ILE A 27 15.71 -2.59 -19.45
N MET A 28 16.15 -2.82 -20.69
CA MET A 28 15.68 -2.06 -21.85
C MET A 28 14.16 -2.18 -22.05
N THR A 29 13.61 -3.38 -21.90
CA THR A 29 12.16 -3.63 -22.01
C THR A 29 11.40 -2.94 -20.88
N GLY A 30 11.95 -2.93 -19.66
CA GLY A 30 11.41 -2.17 -18.53
C GLY A 30 11.28 -0.67 -18.83
N TRP A 31 12.31 -0.06 -19.43
CA TRP A 31 12.26 1.34 -19.84
C TRP A 31 11.23 1.61 -20.95
N ILE A 32 11.05 0.69 -21.90
CA ILE A 32 10.02 0.79 -22.93
C ILE A 32 8.62 0.77 -22.30
N LEU A 33 8.36 -0.16 -21.38
CA LEU A 33 7.09 -0.24 -20.67
C LEU A 33 6.82 0.99 -19.81
N PHE A 34 7.85 1.51 -19.13
CA PHE A 34 7.73 2.76 -18.37
C PHE A 34 7.41 3.95 -19.29
N GLY A 35 8.07 4.06 -20.45
CA GLY A 35 7.77 5.09 -21.45
C GLY A 35 6.32 4.99 -21.97
N LEU A 36 5.84 3.77 -22.20
CA LEU A 36 4.47 3.50 -22.63
C LEU A 36 3.45 3.85 -21.53
N PHE A 37 3.74 3.51 -20.28
CA PHE A 37 2.95 3.92 -19.12
C PHE A 37 2.85 5.45 -19.00
N VAL A 38 3.97 6.16 -19.14
CA VAL A 38 4.01 7.63 -19.14
C VAL A 38 3.16 8.16 -20.29
N PHE A 39 3.36 7.67 -21.51
CA PHE A 39 2.62 8.11 -22.69
C PHE A 39 1.10 7.96 -22.53
N PHE A 40 0.61 6.79 -22.12
CA PHE A 40 -0.83 6.58 -21.91
C PHE A 40 -1.38 7.39 -20.72
N SER A 41 -0.59 7.57 -19.66
CA SER A 41 -0.99 8.42 -18.52
C SER A 41 -1.15 9.89 -18.94
N LEU A 42 -0.30 10.39 -19.83
CA LEU A 42 -0.42 11.74 -20.39
C LEU A 42 -1.62 11.87 -21.33
N LEU A 43 -1.87 10.85 -22.16
CA LEU A 43 -3.02 10.84 -23.05
C LEU A 43 -4.35 10.82 -22.28
N ALA A 44 -4.45 9.99 -21.23
CA ALA A 44 -5.67 9.84 -20.46
C ALA A 44 -5.90 10.99 -19.46
N GLY A 45 -4.83 11.46 -18.80
CA GLY A 45 -4.91 12.43 -17.70
C GLY A 45 -4.49 13.86 -18.05
N GLY A 46 -3.93 14.11 -19.24
CA GLY A 46 -3.41 15.43 -19.62
C GLY A 46 -2.42 15.99 -18.58
N THR A 47 -2.65 17.22 -18.11
CA THR A 47 -1.83 17.87 -17.07
C THR A 47 -1.96 17.20 -15.69
N HIS A 48 -3.05 16.48 -15.43
CA HIS A 48 -3.18 15.65 -14.23
C HIS A 48 -2.30 14.39 -14.32
N GLY A 49 -2.13 13.82 -15.51
CA GLY A 49 -1.23 12.69 -15.74
C GLY A 49 0.23 13.00 -15.35
N LEU A 50 0.73 14.18 -15.74
CA LEU A 50 2.05 14.68 -15.31
C LEU A 50 2.19 14.76 -13.79
N LYS A 51 1.17 15.31 -13.11
CA LYS A 51 1.17 15.41 -11.65
C LYS A 51 1.19 14.05 -10.98
N THR A 52 0.42 13.08 -11.48
CA THR A 52 0.40 11.72 -10.95
C THR A 52 1.78 11.07 -11.09
N ILE A 53 2.43 11.17 -12.25
CA ILE A 53 3.77 10.61 -12.48
C ILE A 53 4.79 11.28 -11.54
N PHE A 54 4.75 12.61 -11.42
CA PHE A 54 5.65 13.32 -10.52
C PHE A 54 5.45 12.92 -9.05
N THR A 55 4.19 12.75 -8.62
CA THR A 55 3.85 12.27 -7.28
C THR A 55 4.35 10.85 -7.04
N LEU A 56 4.23 9.97 -8.04
CA LEU A 56 4.76 8.60 -7.97
C LEU A 56 6.28 8.60 -7.75
N LEU A 57 7.02 9.43 -8.49
CA LEU A 57 8.47 9.58 -8.32
C LEU A 57 8.83 10.13 -6.93
N LEU A 58 8.09 11.11 -6.43
CA LEU A 58 8.29 11.63 -5.07
C LEU A 58 8.01 10.57 -4.00
N ASN A 59 6.95 9.79 -4.15
CA ASN A 59 6.64 8.69 -3.23
C ASN A 59 7.75 7.63 -3.24
N MET A 60 8.27 7.28 -4.43
CA MET A 60 9.42 6.38 -4.56
C MET A 60 10.66 6.96 -3.86
N GLY A 61 10.94 8.25 -4.06
CA GLY A 61 12.01 8.96 -3.35
C GLY A 61 11.82 8.96 -1.82
N CYS A 62 10.59 9.10 -1.33
CA CYS A 62 10.28 9.01 0.10
C CYS A 62 10.56 7.62 0.66
N ILE A 63 10.19 6.55 -0.05
CA ILE A 63 10.50 5.18 0.36
C ILE A 63 12.02 4.96 0.42
N LEU A 64 12.76 5.43 -0.59
CA LEU A 64 14.22 5.36 -0.58
C LEU A 64 14.84 6.15 0.59
N ALA A 65 14.28 7.31 0.93
CA ALA A 65 14.71 8.09 2.08
C ALA A 65 14.42 7.37 3.42
N ILE A 66 13.26 6.71 3.55
CA ILE A 66 12.93 5.89 4.73
C ILE A 66 13.98 4.78 4.89
N VAL A 67 14.28 4.05 3.81
CA VAL A 67 15.31 2.99 3.81
C VAL A 67 16.68 3.55 4.18
N ALA A 68 17.07 4.69 3.60
CA ALA A 68 18.34 5.34 3.91
C ALA A 68 18.43 5.74 5.39
N LEU A 69 17.38 6.31 5.98
CA LEU A 69 17.35 6.67 7.41
C LEU A 69 17.46 5.44 8.32
N ILE A 70 16.81 4.33 7.96
CA ILE A 70 16.92 3.06 8.69
C ILE A 70 18.36 2.54 8.65
N ILE A 71 19.02 2.62 7.48
CA ILE A 71 20.44 2.24 7.34
C ILE A 71 21.34 3.11 8.25
N HIS A 72 21.02 4.39 8.44
CA HIS A 72 21.74 5.29 9.36
C HIS A 72 21.40 5.06 10.84
N GLY A 73 20.70 3.97 11.18
CA GLY A 73 20.42 3.58 12.56
C GLY A 73 19.18 4.24 13.17
N TRP A 74 18.34 4.91 12.38
CA TRP A 74 17.07 5.44 12.88
C TRP A 74 16.08 4.31 13.16
N ASN A 75 15.20 4.51 14.15
CA ASN A 75 14.20 3.51 14.52
C ASN A 75 13.26 3.21 13.33
N PRO A 76 13.18 1.97 12.82
CA PRO A 76 12.37 1.63 11.64
C PRO A 76 10.90 2.01 11.75
N VAL A 77 10.31 1.81 12.92
CA VAL A 77 8.87 2.03 13.14
C VAL A 77 8.53 3.51 13.08
N ILE A 78 9.33 4.35 13.75
CA ILE A 78 9.10 5.80 13.79
C ILE A 78 9.36 6.40 12.42
N THR A 79 10.46 6.01 11.77
CA THR A 79 10.80 6.48 10.43
C THR A 79 9.71 6.10 9.42
N ALA A 80 9.21 4.87 9.48
CA ALA A 80 8.11 4.43 8.63
C ALA A 80 6.83 5.22 8.91
N LEU A 81 6.44 5.44 10.17
CA LEU A 81 5.25 6.22 10.51
C LEU A 81 5.32 7.63 9.93
N ILE A 82 6.43 8.35 10.15
CA ILE A 82 6.62 9.70 9.62
C ILE A 82 6.61 9.68 8.08
N GLY A 83 7.32 8.73 7.48
CA GLY A 83 7.35 8.56 6.03
C GLY A 83 5.97 8.28 5.44
N CYS A 84 5.16 7.44 6.10
CA CYS A 84 3.79 7.15 5.70
C CYS A 84 2.91 8.41 5.72
N LEU A 85 3.09 9.27 6.73
CA LEU A 85 2.37 10.54 6.80
C LEU A 85 2.78 11.50 5.67
N VAL A 86 4.07 11.57 5.36
CA VAL A 86 4.57 12.39 4.23
C VAL A 86 4.02 11.88 2.90
N ILE A 87 4.08 10.57 2.65
CA ILE A 87 3.52 9.94 1.45
C ILE A 87 2.01 10.21 1.36
N THR A 88 1.27 10.06 2.46
CA THR A 88 -0.16 10.35 2.50
C THR A 88 -0.46 11.82 2.18
N CYS A 89 0.35 12.76 2.70
CA CYS A 89 0.24 14.17 2.38
C CYS A 89 0.49 14.44 0.89
N LEU A 90 1.51 13.81 0.28
CA LEU A 90 1.80 13.93 -1.14
C LEU A 90 0.66 13.39 -1.99
N ILE A 91 0.15 12.19 -1.66
CA ILE A 91 -0.97 11.59 -2.39
C ILE A 91 -2.21 12.49 -2.28
N LEU A 92 -2.62 12.91 -1.08
CA LEU A 92 -3.89 13.61 -0.89
C LEU A 92 -3.83 15.08 -1.31
N PHE A 93 -2.86 15.84 -0.83
CA PHE A 93 -2.85 17.29 -1.04
C PHE A 93 -2.22 17.70 -2.37
N PHE A 94 -1.17 17.00 -2.81
CA PHE A 94 -0.50 17.33 -4.06
C PHE A 94 -1.26 16.75 -5.27
N ASN A 95 -1.70 15.48 -5.21
CA ASN A 95 -2.40 14.85 -6.33
C ASN A 95 -3.88 15.26 -6.41
N CYS A 96 -4.63 15.14 -5.30
CA CYS A 96 -6.08 15.41 -5.29
C CYS A 96 -6.45 16.87 -4.95
N GLY A 97 -5.47 17.68 -4.54
CA GLY A 97 -5.66 19.09 -4.19
C GLY A 97 -6.19 19.30 -2.77
N ILE A 98 -6.26 20.57 -2.38
CA ILE A 98 -6.62 20.97 -1.01
C ILE A 98 -8.12 21.28 -0.96
N ASN A 99 -8.88 20.44 -0.25
CA ASN A 99 -10.32 20.59 -0.08
C ASN A 99 -10.83 19.80 1.14
N ALA A 100 -12.12 19.98 1.47
CA ALA A 100 -12.84 19.23 2.50
C ALA A 100 -12.66 17.70 2.41
N LYS A 101 -12.73 17.14 1.19
CA LYS A 101 -12.65 15.68 0.98
C LYS A 101 -11.26 15.12 1.24
N THR A 102 -10.20 15.81 0.83
CA THR A 102 -8.81 15.37 1.06
C THR A 102 -8.41 15.55 2.51
N MET A 103 -8.91 16.59 3.19
CA MET A 103 -8.71 16.75 4.62
C MET A 103 -9.40 15.63 5.42
N ALA A 104 -10.67 15.33 5.12
CA ALA A 104 -11.38 14.23 5.76
C ALA A 104 -10.69 12.88 5.50
N SER A 105 -10.22 12.64 4.27
CA SER A 105 -9.43 11.46 3.92
C SER A 105 -8.14 11.38 4.74
N PHE A 106 -7.42 12.50 4.87
CA PHE A 106 -6.16 12.56 5.62
C PHE A 106 -6.34 12.22 7.10
N LEU A 107 -7.33 12.84 7.76
CA LEU A 107 -7.63 12.55 9.17
C LEU A 107 -8.03 11.08 9.37
N SER A 108 -8.74 10.51 8.40
CA SER A 108 -9.18 9.11 8.45
C SER A 108 -8.02 8.15 8.31
N VAL A 109 -7.16 8.37 7.30
CA VAL A 109 -5.94 7.58 7.09
C VAL A 109 -5.03 7.71 8.30
N PHE A 110 -4.81 8.93 8.84
CA PHE A 110 -4.02 9.14 10.04
C PHE A 110 -4.55 8.33 11.23
N THR A 111 -5.85 8.40 11.49
CA THR A 111 -6.49 7.71 12.61
C THR A 111 -6.34 6.19 12.50
N VAL A 112 -6.62 5.63 11.31
CA VAL A 112 -6.49 4.19 11.07
C VAL A 112 -5.03 3.75 11.06
N LEU A 113 -4.12 4.54 10.50
CA LEU A 113 -2.68 4.26 10.50
C LEU A 113 -2.14 4.12 11.93
N VAL A 114 -2.49 5.05 12.82
CA VAL A 114 -2.08 5.01 14.22
C VAL A 114 -2.69 3.79 14.93
N LEU A 115 -3.97 3.51 14.73
CA LEU A 115 -4.62 2.32 15.28
C LEU A 115 -3.91 1.04 14.80
N GLN A 116 -3.65 0.95 13.50
CA GLN A 116 -3.04 -0.21 12.86
C GLN A 116 -1.61 -0.44 13.33
N LEU A 117 -0.87 0.63 13.61
CA LEU A 117 0.47 0.54 14.17
C LEU A 117 0.49 -0.27 15.48
N PHE A 118 -0.47 -0.04 16.38
CA PHE A 118 -0.57 -0.81 17.62
C PHE A 118 -0.86 -2.29 17.37
N PHE A 119 -1.77 -2.61 16.44
CA PHE A 119 -2.09 -3.99 16.09
C PHE A 119 -0.91 -4.72 15.45
N VAL A 120 -0.20 -4.06 14.53
CA VAL A 120 0.95 -4.64 13.84
C VAL A 120 2.09 -4.88 14.81
N LEU A 121 2.40 -3.94 15.71
CA LEU A 121 3.43 -4.16 16.74
C LEU A 121 3.10 -5.38 17.61
N TRP A 122 1.85 -5.50 18.06
CA TRP A 122 1.41 -6.62 18.90
C TRP A 122 1.56 -7.98 18.21
N ILE A 123 1.13 -8.07 16.95
CA ILE A 123 1.13 -9.33 16.21
C ILE A 123 2.51 -9.65 15.62
N THR A 124 3.31 -8.67 15.22
CA THR A 124 4.65 -8.93 14.66
C THR A 124 5.53 -9.63 15.69
N ASP A 125 5.43 -9.21 16.95
CA ASP A 125 6.14 -9.86 18.05
C ASP A 125 5.52 -11.23 18.40
N ALA A 126 4.19 -11.37 18.37
CA ALA A 126 3.51 -12.63 18.69
C ALA A 126 3.69 -13.72 17.62
N ALA A 127 3.67 -13.34 16.34
CA ALA A 127 3.77 -14.25 15.20
C ALA A 127 5.22 -14.41 14.69
N ASN A 128 6.19 -13.75 15.35
CA ASN A 128 7.60 -13.73 14.97
C ASN A 128 7.79 -13.48 13.46
N LEU A 129 7.07 -12.47 12.94
CA LEU A 129 7.04 -12.10 11.52
C LEU A 129 8.40 -11.62 10.99
N GLY A 130 9.35 -11.35 11.90
CA GLY A 130 10.71 -11.01 11.56
C GLY A 130 11.58 -12.25 11.35
N GLY A 131 12.47 -12.19 10.35
CA GLY A 131 13.44 -13.24 10.07
C GLY A 131 13.27 -13.82 8.66
N PHE A 132 14.12 -14.78 8.35
CA PHE A 132 14.15 -15.47 7.06
C PHE A 132 13.68 -16.90 7.23
N GLY A 133 12.78 -17.34 6.35
CA GLY A 133 12.36 -18.73 6.26
C GLY A 133 13.43 -19.62 5.65
N PHE A 134 13.20 -20.94 5.70
CA PHE A 134 14.06 -21.89 5.02
C PHE A 134 14.11 -21.62 3.50
N GLU A 135 12.98 -21.19 2.95
CA GLU A 135 12.82 -20.84 1.55
C GLU A 135 13.59 -19.58 1.18
N ASP A 136 13.70 -18.61 2.10
CA ASP A 136 14.45 -17.37 1.90
C ASP A 136 15.98 -17.61 1.95
N LEU A 137 16.45 -18.74 2.52
CA LEU A 137 17.88 -18.99 2.79
C LEU A 137 18.74 -18.96 1.53
N ASN A 138 18.22 -19.40 0.39
CA ASN A 138 18.98 -19.34 -0.88
C ASN A 138 19.17 -17.89 -1.36
N ASP A 139 18.22 -17.00 -1.06
CA ASP A 139 18.29 -15.59 -1.45
C ASP A 139 19.20 -14.78 -0.54
N VAL A 140 19.32 -15.19 0.73
CA VAL A 140 20.20 -14.55 1.71
C VAL A 140 21.53 -15.26 1.96
N ALA A 141 21.75 -16.41 1.31
CA ALA A 141 22.97 -17.19 1.44
C ALA A 141 24.20 -16.35 1.01
N GLY A 142 25.04 -15.99 1.98
CA GLY A 142 26.25 -15.20 1.76
C GLY A 142 26.20 -13.78 2.33
N TYR A 143 25.05 -13.33 2.86
CA TYR A 143 24.97 -12.08 3.61
C TYR A 143 25.16 -12.31 5.12
N SER A 144 25.64 -11.27 5.81
CA SER A 144 25.70 -11.28 7.28
C SER A 144 24.29 -11.15 7.85
N PHE A 145 23.94 -12.06 8.76
CA PHE A 145 22.69 -11.97 9.53
C PHE A 145 22.76 -10.96 10.67
N ASP A 146 23.96 -10.49 11.02
CA ASP A 146 24.15 -9.43 12.00
C ASP A 146 24.16 -8.06 11.30
N ILE A 147 22.97 -7.47 11.24
CA ILE A 147 22.72 -6.14 10.65
C ILE A 147 22.54 -5.05 11.71
N GLY A 148 22.68 -5.38 13.01
CA GLY A 148 22.52 -4.42 14.12
C GLY A 148 21.10 -3.82 14.27
N ILE A 149 20.12 -4.29 13.51
CA ILE A 149 18.73 -3.79 13.49
C ILE A 149 17.79 -4.96 13.79
N LYS A 150 16.77 -4.72 14.63
CA LYS A 150 15.72 -5.72 14.90
C LYS A 150 14.88 -5.96 13.64
N ILE A 151 14.95 -7.16 13.08
CA ILE A 151 14.21 -7.54 11.87
C ILE A 151 12.69 -7.40 12.05
N SER A 152 12.16 -7.71 13.25
CA SER A 152 10.74 -7.48 13.58
C SER A 152 10.33 -6.01 13.36
N ALA A 153 11.16 -5.04 13.79
CA ALA A 153 10.87 -3.62 13.59
C ALA A 153 10.88 -3.22 12.11
N VAL A 154 11.76 -3.82 11.31
CA VAL A 154 11.79 -3.63 9.84
C VAL A 154 10.54 -4.24 9.20
N ALA A 155 10.12 -5.42 9.64
CA ALA A 155 8.88 -6.04 9.16
C ALA A 155 7.67 -5.15 9.46
N THR A 156 7.55 -4.59 10.67
CA THR A 156 6.51 -3.60 11.00
C THR A 156 6.57 -2.39 10.07
N ALA A 157 7.77 -1.85 9.80
CA ALA A 157 7.95 -0.72 8.89
C ALA A 157 7.46 -1.05 7.46
N CYS A 158 7.79 -2.23 6.94
CA CYS A 158 7.34 -2.68 5.62
C CYS A 158 5.81 -2.83 5.56
N ILE A 159 5.18 -3.36 6.60
CA ILE A 159 3.72 -3.46 6.69
C ILE A 159 3.08 -2.08 6.68
N MET A 160 3.61 -1.13 7.47
CA MET A 160 3.14 0.25 7.51
C MET A 160 3.27 0.96 6.16
N MET A 161 4.37 0.74 5.44
CA MET A 161 4.55 1.34 4.10
C MET A 161 3.59 0.71 3.07
N GLY A 162 3.38 -0.60 3.14
CA GLY A 162 2.51 -1.31 2.19
C GLY A 162 1.03 -0.97 2.32
N LEU A 163 0.55 -0.67 3.53
CA LEU A 163 -0.87 -0.36 3.74
C LEU A 163 -1.29 1.01 3.17
N ILE A 164 -0.36 1.96 2.98
CA ILE A 164 -0.70 3.36 2.66
C ILE A 164 -1.58 3.43 1.42
N GLY A 165 -1.19 2.73 0.35
CA GLY A 165 -1.91 2.78 -0.93
C GLY A 165 -3.37 2.36 -0.79
N ALA A 166 -3.61 1.20 -0.18
CA ALA A 166 -4.96 0.68 0.02
C ALA A 166 -5.81 1.57 0.95
N LEU A 167 -5.21 2.15 2.00
CA LEU A 167 -5.90 3.11 2.88
C LEU A 167 -6.27 4.39 2.12
N THR A 168 -5.33 4.99 1.39
CA THR A 168 -5.55 6.25 0.69
C THR A 168 -6.59 6.10 -0.41
N ASP A 169 -6.53 5.01 -1.18
CA ASP A 169 -7.46 4.77 -2.28
C ASP A 169 -8.89 4.64 -1.76
N THR A 170 -9.08 3.84 -0.71
CA THR A 170 -10.39 3.67 -0.07
C THR A 170 -10.89 4.98 0.54
N ALA A 171 -10.02 5.74 1.23
CA ALA A 171 -10.41 6.99 1.87
C ALA A 171 -10.82 8.08 0.85
N ILE A 172 -10.06 8.25 -0.24
CA ILE A 172 -10.37 9.22 -1.29
C ILE A 172 -11.67 8.87 -1.99
N ALA A 173 -11.89 7.59 -2.29
CA ALA A 173 -13.08 7.16 -3.02
C ALA A 173 -14.35 7.32 -2.17
N VAL A 174 -14.31 6.93 -0.88
CA VAL A 174 -15.41 7.18 0.06
C VAL A 174 -15.66 8.67 0.25
N SER A 175 -14.62 9.47 0.47
CA SER A 175 -14.79 10.91 0.69
C SER A 175 -15.33 11.63 -0.54
N THR A 176 -14.92 11.22 -1.73
CA THR A 176 -15.41 11.77 -3.00
C THR A 176 -16.90 11.47 -3.17
N ALA A 177 -17.34 10.23 -2.89
CA ALA A 177 -18.76 9.87 -2.96
C ALA A 177 -19.62 10.68 -1.98
N VAL A 178 -19.17 10.83 -0.73
CA VAL A 178 -19.90 11.64 0.27
C VAL A 178 -19.94 13.11 -0.14
N PHE A 179 -18.84 13.64 -0.68
CA PHE A 179 -18.76 15.01 -1.16
C PHE A 179 -19.71 15.27 -2.33
N GLU A 180 -19.83 14.34 -3.27
CA GLU A 180 -20.78 14.44 -4.40
C GLU A 180 -22.24 14.44 -3.92
N VAL A 181 -22.57 13.62 -2.92
CA VAL A 181 -23.91 13.64 -2.32
C VAL A 181 -24.20 15.00 -1.69
N LYS A 182 -23.25 15.58 -0.93
CA LYS A 182 -23.41 16.91 -0.33
C LYS A 182 -23.50 18.02 -1.38
N ALA A 183 -22.78 17.91 -2.48
CA ALA A 183 -22.82 18.88 -3.57
C ALA A 183 -24.19 18.91 -4.27
N ASN A 184 -24.82 17.73 -4.46
CA ASN A 184 -26.14 17.61 -5.07
C ASN A 184 -27.29 17.86 -4.09
N TYR A 185 -27.09 17.59 -2.80
CA TYR A 185 -28.07 17.77 -1.73
C TYR A 185 -27.46 18.58 -0.57
N PRO A 186 -27.44 19.93 -0.67
CA PRO A 186 -26.76 20.78 0.31
C PRO A 186 -27.33 20.68 1.74
N ASP A 187 -28.60 20.34 1.88
CA ASP A 187 -29.29 20.23 3.18
C ASP A 187 -29.17 18.84 3.82
N SER A 188 -28.40 17.91 3.23
CA SER A 188 -28.23 16.57 3.79
C SER A 188 -27.63 16.60 5.19
N ALA A 189 -28.27 15.87 6.10
CA ALA A 189 -27.83 15.67 7.48
C ALA A 189 -26.63 14.72 7.57
N PHE A 190 -25.96 14.73 8.72
CA PHE A 190 -24.84 13.83 9.01
C PHE A 190 -25.18 12.35 8.73
N SER A 191 -26.36 11.89 9.18
CA SER A 191 -26.81 10.51 9.02
C SER A 191 -26.86 10.07 7.56
N ASP A 192 -27.34 10.96 6.68
CA ASP A 192 -27.52 10.65 5.26
C ASP A 192 -26.17 10.58 4.54
N LEU A 193 -25.26 11.51 4.88
CA LEU A 193 -23.89 11.53 4.38
C LEU A 193 -23.11 10.29 4.84
N TYR A 194 -23.22 9.95 6.13
CA TYR A 194 -22.57 8.77 6.70
C TYR A 194 -23.09 7.48 6.06
N ALA A 195 -24.41 7.32 5.94
CA ALA A 195 -25.03 6.16 5.30
C ALA A 195 -24.64 6.05 3.81
N SER A 196 -24.52 7.18 3.11
CA SER A 196 -24.04 7.19 1.72
C SER A 196 -22.59 6.72 1.60
N GLY A 197 -21.71 7.25 2.44
CA GLY A 197 -20.30 6.84 2.49
C GLY A 197 -20.13 5.35 2.81
N LEU A 198 -20.94 4.82 3.72
CA LEU A 198 -20.93 3.38 4.03
C LEU A 198 -21.41 2.51 2.87
N ARG A 199 -22.46 2.93 2.15
CA ARG A 199 -22.96 2.17 0.99
C ARG A 199 -21.90 2.04 -0.08
N VAL A 200 -21.31 3.16 -0.50
CA VAL A 200 -20.28 3.17 -1.55
C VAL A 200 -18.98 2.53 -1.06
N GLY A 201 -18.59 2.82 0.18
CA GLY A 201 -17.38 2.26 0.77
C GLY A 201 -17.42 0.74 0.92
N LYS A 202 -18.61 0.15 1.13
CA LYS A 202 -18.75 -1.32 1.22
C LYS A 202 -18.38 -1.98 -0.11
N ASP A 203 -18.85 -1.43 -1.22
CA ASP A 203 -18.59 -1.98 -2.56
C ASP A 203 -17.10 -1.81 -2.92
N ILE A 204 -16.52 -0.65 -2.62
CA ILE A 204 -15.10 -0.36 -2.86
C ILE A 204 -14.21 -1.26 -2.01
N THR A 205 -14.51 -1.40 -0.71
CA THR A 205 -13.71 -2.24 0.18
C THR A 205 -13.74 -3.69 -0.31
N GLY A 206 -14.89 -4.18 -0.78
CA GLY A 206 -15.00 -5.53 -1.35
C GLY A 206 -14.09 -5.74 -2.56
N THR A 207 -14.05 -4.79 -3.49
CA THR A 207 -13.17 -4.88 -4.68
C THR A 207 -11.70 -4.73 -4.31
N THR A 208 -11.35 -3.79 -3.44
CA THR A 208 -9.97 -3.60 -2.96
C THR A 208 -9.44 -4.85 -2.26
N VAL A 209 -10.23 -5.45 -1.37
CA VAL A 209 -9.83 -6.69 -0.67
C VAL A 209 -9.57 -7.81 -1.69
N ASN A 210 -10.43 -7.99 -2.69
CA ASN A 210 -10.22 -8.99 -3.73
C ASN A 210 -8.94 -8.74 -4.54
N THR A 211 -8.66 -7.48 -4.90
CA THR A 211 -7.42 -7.11 -5.60
C THR A 211 -6.19 -7.49 -4.77
N LEU A 212 -6.22 -7.22 -3.46
CA LEU A 212 -5.14 -7.58 -2.56
C LEU A 212 -4.95 -9.12 -2.49
N TYR A 213 -6.03 -9.90 -2.41
CA TYR A 213 -5.95 -11.36 -2.45
C TYR A 213 -5.34 -11.89 -3.75
N PHE A 214 -5.70 -11.31 -4.90
CA PHE A 214 -5.09 -11.69 -6.17
C PHE A 214 -3.60 -11.34 -6.24
N ALA A 215 -3.18 -10.23 -5.64
CA ALA A 215 -1.77 -9.89 -5.52
C ALA A 215 -1.00 -10.97 -4.74
N LEU A 216 -1.54 -11.42 -3.60
CA LEU A 216 -0.95 -12.52 -2.81
C LEU A 216 -0.87 -13.81 -3.61
N LEU A 217 -1.98 -14.24 -4.24
CA LEU A 217 -2.00 -15.51 -4.98
C LEU A 217 -1.07 -15.46 -6.19
N GLY A 218 -0.95 -14.30 -6.85
CA GLY A 218 0.00 -14.08 -7.94
C GLY A 218 1.45 -14.15 -7.47
N GLU A 219 1.78 -13.50 -6.35
CA GLU A 219 3.12 -13.53 -5.75
C GLU A 219 3.49 -14.93 -5.24
N ALA A 220 2.56 -15.63 -4.61
CA ALA A 220 2.75 -16.99 -4.12
C ALA A 220 2.69 -18.06 -5.22
N ALA A 221 2.33 -17.71 -6.46
CA ALA A 221 2.12 -18.70 -7.53
C ALA A 221 3.35 -19.57 -7.81
N THR A 222 4.53 -18.95 -7.88
CA THR A 222 5.79 -19.67 -8.08
C THR A 222 6.07 -20.63 -6.92
N LEU A 223 5.83 -20.18 -5.67
CA LEU A 223 5.99 -21.02 -4.48
C LEU A 223 5.02 -22.20 -4.50
N MET A 224 3.75 -21.97 -4.88
CA MET A 224 2.73 -23.02 -5.00
C MET A 224 3.13 -24.08 -6.03
N ILE A 225 3.61 -23.66 -7.20
CA ILE A 225 4.09 -24.57 -8.25
C ILE A 225 5.32 -25.34 -7.76
N TRP A 226 6.25 -24.67 -7.10
CA TRP A 226 7.47 -25.29 -6.59
C TRP A 226 7.14 -26.38 -5.56
N TYR A 227 6.29 -26.08 -4.59
CA TYR A 227 5.83 -27.06 -3.60
C TYR A 227 5.12 -28.26 -4.24
N HIS A 228 4.30 -28.01 -5.26
CA HIS A 228 3.61 -29.07 -6.00
C HIS A 228 4.57 -30.01 -6.74
N ILE A 229 5.63 -29.48 -7.38
CA ILE A 229 6.61 -30.29 -8.12
C ILE A 229 7.41 -31.21 -7.20
N TYR A 230 7.69 -30.78 -5.97
CA TYR A 230 8.47 -31.55 -4.99
C TYR A 230 7.60 -32.44 -4.08
N ASP A 231 6.34 -32.67 -4.46
CA ASP A 231 5.37 -33.50 -3.73
C ASP A 231 5.14 -33.06 -2.27
N TYR A 232 5.35 -31.78 -1.95
CA TYR A 232 4.96 -31.23 -0.66
C TYR A 232 3.44 -31.13 -0.57
N SER A 233 2.93 -31.34 0.64
CA SER A 233 1.50 -31.22 0.92
C SER A 233 1.04 -29.77 0.90
N TRP A 234 -0.24 -29.54 0.59
CA TRP A 234 -0.87 -28.22 0.74
C TRP A 234 -0.76 -27.68 2.16
N TRP A 235 -0.72 -28.57 3.15
CA TRP A 235 -0.56 -28.18 4.55
C TRP A 235 0.83 -27.59 4.83
N GLU A 236 1.90 -28.14 4.25
CA GLU A 236 3.25 -27.60 4.38
C GLU A 236 3.39 -26.24 3.69
N LEU A 237 2.75 -26.06 2.53
CA LEU A 237 2.70 -24.76 1.86
C LEU A 237 2.03 -23.70 2.75
N PHE A 238 0.82 -23.97 3.25
CA PHE A 238 0.08 -23.01 4.06
C PHE A 238 0.74 -22.73 5.42
N ASN A 239 1.57 -23.65 5.90
CA ASN A 239 2.33 -23.48 7.13
C ASN A 239 3.76 -22.98 6.89
N SER A 240 4.14 -22.69 5.64
CA SER A 240 5.44 -22.08 5.33
C SER A 240 5.49 -20.66 5.88
N ILE A 241 6.63 -20.26 6.43
CA ILE A 241 6.77 -18.92 7.02
C ILE A 241 6.69 -17.82 5.97
N VAL A 242 7.13 -18.09 4.73
CA VAL A 242 7.00 -17.16 3.60
C VAL A 242 5.54 -16.90 3.28
N PHE A 243 4.73 -17.96 3.12
CA PHE A 243 3.30 -17.81 2.84
C PHE A 243 2.56 -17.15 4.01
N CYS A 244 2.78 -17.62 5.24
CA CYS A 244 2.16 -17.08 6.45
C CYS A 244 2.46 -15.58 6.62
N ARG A 245 3.70 -15.16 6.37
CA ARG A 245 4.12 -13.76 6.44
C ARG A 245 3.33 -12.91 5.45
N GLU A 246 3.29 -13.29 4.17
CA GLU A 246 2.52 -12.56 3.16
C GLU A 246 1.01 -12.54 3.46
N PHE A 247 0.47 -13.67 3.92
CA PHE A 247 -0.94 -13.78 4.31
C PHE A 247 -1.30 -12.87 5.50
N ILE A 248 -0.46 -12.82 6.54
CA ILE A 248 -0.68 -11.92 7.69
C ILE A 248 -0.61 -10.46 7.26
N LYS A 249 0.35 -10.08 6.39
CA LYS A 249 0.42 -8.72 5.81
C LYS A 249 -0.88 -8.38 5.09
N LEU A 250 -1.39 -9.31 4.30
CA LEU A 250 -2.66 -9.16 3.59
C LEU A 250 -3.86 -8.97 4.54
N CYS A 251 -3.91 -9.72 5.64
CA CYS A 251 -4.93 -9.55 6.68
C CYS A 251 -4.90 -8.13 7.26
N PHE A 252 -3.71 -7.56 7.49
CA PHE A 252 -3.61 -6.18 7.94
C PHE A 252 -4.08 -5.16 6.91
N PHE A 253 -3.75 -5.37 5.63
CA PHE A 253 -4.15 -4.43 4.57
C PHE A 253 -5.66 -4.45 4.38
N SER A 254 -6.26 -5.64 4.33
CA SER A 254 -7.71 -5.81 4.22
C SER A 254 -8.46 -5.26 5.44
N LEU A 255 -7.99 -5.54 6.66
CA LEU A 255 -8.58 -4.98 7.89
C LEU A 255 -8.52 -3.45 7.89
N SER A 256 -7.41 -2.86 7.45
CA SER A 256 -7.26 -1.41 7.38
C SER A 256 -8.25 -0.79 6.39
N CYS A 257 -8.53 -1.45 5.26
CA CYS A 257 -9.53 -1.00 4.28
C CYS A 257 -10.94 -1.01 4.89
N VAL A 258 -11.28 -2.07 5.63
CA VAL A 258 -12.57 -2.18 6.31
C VAL A 258 -12.74 -1.11 7.39
N LEU A 259 -11.66 -0.77 8.11
CA LEU A 259 -11.68 0.24 9.17
C LEU A 259 -11.69 1.67 8.65
N VAL A 260 -10.98 1.97 7.56
CA VAL A 260 -10.91 3.34 7.01
C VAL A 260 -12.24 3.78 6.42
N MET A 261 -13.06 2.86 5.91
CA MET A 261 -14.39 3.16 5.37
C MET A 261 -15.30 3.90 6.38
N PRO A 262 -15.69 3.32 7.53
CA PRO A 262 -16.59 3.98 8.47
C PRO A 262 -15.95 5.23 9.09
N VAL A 263 -14.64 5.20 9.34
CA VAL A 263 -13.90 6.36 9.86
C VAL A 263 -13.95 7.53 8.87
N CYS A 264 -13.74 7.26 7.59
CA CYS A 264 -13.83 8.28 6.52
C CYS A 264 -15.23 8.82 6.34
N ALA A 265 -16.25 7.95 6.31
CA ALA A 265 -17.64 8.39 6.24
C ALA A 265 -18.01 9.31 7.43
N ALA A 266 -17.52 9.01 8.64
CA ALA A 266 -17.77 9.83 9.83
C ALA A 266 -17.04 11.18 9.78
N PHE A 267 -15.76 11.21 9.40
CA PHE A 267 -15.03 12.46 9.22
C PHE A 267 -15.62 13.32 8.11
N CYS A 268 -15.97 12.75 6.96
CA CYS A 268 -16.63 13.48 5.88
C CYS A 268 -17.99 14.04 6.32
N GLY A 269 -18.84 13.21 6.93
CA GLY A 269 -20.14 13.64 7.43
C GLY A 269 -20.02 14.80 8.42
N SER A 270 -19.09 14.73 9.37
CA SER A 270 -18.91 15.76 10.40
C SER A 270 -18.31 17.06 9.88
N LEU A 271 -17.36 16.99 8.92
CA LEU A 271 -16.78 18.15 8.24
C LEU A 271 -17.81 18.88 7.36
N LEU A 272 -18.67 18.12 6.66
CA LEU A 272 -19.61 18.66 5.68
C LEU A 272 -20.96 19.09 6.28
N SER A 273 -21.42 18.47 7.37
CA SER A 273 -22.72 18.81 8.02
C SER A 273 -22.68 20.02 8.96
N GLY A 274 -21.50 20.62 9.20
CA GLY A 274 -21.37 21.90 9.90
C GLY A 274 -20.60 21.87 11.23
N SER A 275 -20.43 20.70 11.86
CA SER A 275 -19.76 20.63 13.19
C SER A 275 -18.30 21.10 13.18
N LEU A 276 -17.60 20.93 12.04
CA LEU A 276 -16.19 21.27 11.83
C LEU A 276 -15.96 22.27 10.68
N HIS A 277 -17.03 22.82 10.09
CA HIS A 277 -16.94 23.65 8.88
C HIS A 277 -16.14 24.96 9.09
N ALA A 278 -16.28 25.58 10.27
CA ALA A 278 -15.52 26.78 10.63
C ALA A 278 -14.02 26.52 10.81
N TRP A 279 -13.64 25.34 11.30
CA TRP A 279 -12.24 24.93 11.44
C TRP A 279 -11.62 24.65 10.06
N MET A 280 -12.37 23.97 9.19
CA MET A 280 -11.93 23.64 7.83
C MET A 280 -11.72 24.88 6.96
N THR A 281 -12.65 25.84 6.97
CA THR A 281 -12.50 27.10 6.22
C THR A 281 -11.28 27.91 6.68
N LYS A 282 -10.91 27.83 7.96
CA LYS A 282 -9.68 28.45 8.48
C LYS A 282 -8.42 27.77 7.93
N ILE A 283 -8.43 26.45 7.85
CA ILE A 283 -7.33 25.66 7.30
C ILE A 283 -7.19 25.82 5.79
N GLU A 284 -8.30 25.81 5.04
CA GLU A 284 -8.30 26.05 3.59
C GLU A 284 -7.71 27.43 3.28
N LYS A 285 -8.11 28.47 4.02
CA LYS A 285 -7.53 29.82 3.89
C LYS A 285 -6.04 29.83 4.22
N GLY A 286 -5.61 29.14 5.28
CA GLY A 286 -4.20 29.03 5.67
C GLY A 286 -3.36 28.35 4.58
N MET A 287 -3.83 27.23 4.05
CA MET A 287 -3.16 26.49 2.99
C MET A 287 -3.17 27.23 1.64
N GLN A 288 -4.26 27.92 1.28
CA GLN A 288 -4.28 28.76 0.08
C GLN A 288 -3.31 29.94 0.18
N LYS A 289 -3.17 30.53 1.38
CA LYS A 289 -2.18 31.58 1.64
C LYS A 289 -0.76 31.05 1.50
N LEU A 290 -0.48 29.84 2.00
CA LEU A 290 0.81 29.17 1.83
C LEU A 290 1.11 28.89 0.35
N LYS A 291 0.11 28.42 -0.40
CA LYS A 291 0.25 28.15 -1.84
C LYS A 291 0.54 29.42 -2.65
N LYS A 292 -0.12 30.55 -2.32
CA LYS A 292 0.21 31.85 -2.92
C LYS A 292 1.64 32.28 -2.58
N TRP A 293 2.05 32.14 -1.32
CA TRP A 293 3.41 32.48 -0.90
C TRP A 293 4.49 31.70 -1.67
N ILE A 294 4.28 30.39 -1.88
CA ILE A 294 5.20 29.54 -2.67
C ILE A 294 5.19 29.89 -4.18
N GLN A 295 4.13 30.51 -4.69
CA GLN A 295 4.04 30.92 -6.10
C GLN A 295 4.54 32.35 -6.35
N ASP A 296 4.62 33.17 -5.30
CA ASP A 296 5.07 34.56 -5.34
C ASP A 296 6.58 34.70 -5.02
N GLU A 297 7.26 33.64 -4.55
CA GLU A 297 8.74 33.50 -4.43
C GLU A 297 9.34 32.75 -5.63
#